data_AF-A0A1D1ZHS2-F1
#
_entry.id   AF-A0A1D1ZHS2-F1
#
_cell.length_a   1.000
_cell.length_b   1.000
_cell.length_c   1.000
_cell.angle_alpha   90.00
_cell.angle_beta   90.00
_cell.angle_gamma   90.00
#
_symmetry.space_group_name_H-M   'P 1'
#
loop_
_entity.id
_entity.type
_entity.pdbx_description
1 polymer ?
#
loop_
_entity_poly.entity_id
_entity_poly.type
_entity_poly.pdbx_seq_one_letter_code
_entity_poly.pdbx_strand_id
1 'polypeptide(L)'
;IIQKSTIEIFDNEEIFLIEFSRNFYHNIINIKDFNNNNIENILSEIINNNDQNMGKILELMKNYEENENLFSSIIGFFYQYGIGCEVDKNMALESYLLA
;
A
#
# COMPACT_ATOMS: atom_id res chain seq x y z
N ILE A 1 21.50 22.34 -24.78
CA ILE A 1 20.68 21.18 -24.39
C ILE A 1 20.89 21.02 -22.90
N ILE A 2 20.11 21.75 -22.11
CA ILE A 2 20.29 21.84 -20.66
C ILE A 2 19.33 20.83 -20.04
N GLN A 3 19.92 19.82 -19.42
CA GLN A 3 19.32 18.94 -18.44
C GLN A 3 18.91 19.82 -17.23
N LYS A 4 17.66 20.27 -17.24
CA LYS A 4 17.00 21.00 -16.14
C LYS A 4 15.51 20.79 -16.36
N SER A 5 14.89 19.83 -15.69
CA SER A 5 14.03 20.18 -14.56
C SER A 5 13.44 18.94 -13.86
N THR A 6 14.01 17.76 -14.06
CA THR A 6 13.44 16.50 -13.55
C THR A 6 13.60 16.29 -12.04
N ILE A 7 13.97 17.31 -11.25
CA ILE A 7 14.43 17.13 -9.85
C ILE A 7 13.61 17.91 -8.82
N GLU A 8 12.72 18.82 -9.20
CA GLU A 8 12.09 19.71 -8.19
C GLU A 8 10.63 19.36 -7.83
N ILE A 9 10.06 18.29 -8.40
CA ILE A 9 8.65 17.91 -8.20
C ILE A 9 8.53 16.37 -8.30
N PHE A 10 9.30 15.62 -7.52
CA PHE A 10 8.96 14.22 -7.21
C PHE A 10 7.98 14.27 -6.03
N ASP A 11 6.76 14.62 -6.43
CA ASP A 11 5.58 15.07 -5.72
C ASP A 11 5.31 14.43 -4.34
N ASN A 12 4.70 15.21 -3.44
CA ASN A 12 4.33 14.79 -2.08
C ASN A 12 3.65 13.41 -2.00
N GLU A 13 2.94 13.00 -3.05
CA GLU A 13 2.26 11.70 -3.15
C GLU A 13 3.23 10.52 -3.24
N GLU A 14 4.33 10.63 -3.98
CA GLU A 14 5.34 9.56 -4.06
C GLU A 14 6.08 9.39 -2.74
N ILE A 15 6.54 10.50 -2.15
CA ILE A 15 7.19 10.48 -0.83
C ILE A 15 6.24 9.86 0.19
N PHE A 16 4.96 10.25 0.15
CA PHE A 16 3.93 9.68 1.01
C PHE A 16 3.72 8.18 0.78
N LEU A 17 3.62 7.70 -0.48
CA LEU A 17 3.48 6.28 -0.80
C LEU A 17 4.69 5.46 -0.32
N ILE A 18 5.89 6.00 -0.47
CA ILE A 18 7.14 5.38 0.02
C ILE A 18 7.12 5.30 1.56
N GLU A 19 6.76 6.38 2.25
CA GLU A 19 6.65 6.40 3.71
C GLU A 19 5.57 5.45 4.23
N PHE A 20 4.40 5.46 3.59
CA PHE A 20 3.31 4.54 3.89
C PHE A 20 3.75 3.09 3.74
N SER A 21 4.38 2.75 2.61
CA SER A 21 4.87 1.40 2.34
C SER A 21 5.94 0.97 3.35
N ARG A 22 6.87 1.86 3.70
CA ARG A 22 7.89 1.59 4.73
C ARG A 22 7.25 1.31 6.09
N ASN A 23 6.25 2.10 6.49
CA ASN A 23 5.54 1.88 7.74
C ASN A 23 4.78 0.55 7.73
N PHE A 24 4.08 0.27 6.64
CA PHE A 24 3.35 -0.99 6.43
C PHE A 24 4.27 -2.22 6.59
N TYR A 25 5.39 -2.24 5.88
CA TYR A 25 6.36 -3.35 6.00
C TYR A 25 7.05 -3.40 7.36
N HIS A 26 7.31 -2.26 8.00
CA HIS A 26 7.86 -2.23 9.36
C HIS A 26 6.91 -2.92 10.35
N ASN A 27 5.60 -2.64 10.24
CA ASN A 27 4.58 -3.27 11.06
C ASN A 27 4.50 -4.78 10.82
N ILE A 28 4.62 -5.23 9.56
CA ILE A 28 4.67 -6.66 9.24
C ILE A 28 5.93 -7.33 9.82
N ILE A 29 7.11 -6.74 9.65
CA ILE A 29 8.37 -7.33 10.13
C ILE A 29 8.40 -7.42 11.66
N ASN A 30 7.74 -6.48 12.35
CA ASN A 30 7.64 -6.48 13.80
C ASN A 30 6.65 -7.52 14.35
N ILE A 31 5.90 -8.22 13.49
CA ILE A 31 5.07 -9.35 13.91
C ILE A 31 5.98 -10.47 14.40
N LYS A 32 5.99 -10.69 15.71
CA LYS A 32 6.76 -11.78 16.34
C LYS A 32 6.08 -13.15 16.21
N ASP A 33 4.77 -13.18 15.91
CA ASP A 33 3.97 -14.39 15.76
C ASP A 33 2.84 -14.13 14.74
N PHE A 34 2.69 -14.96 13.70
CA PHE A 34 1.67 -14.76 12.66
C PHE A 34 0.28 -15.31 13.05
N ASN A 35 -0.03 -15.34 14.35
CA ASN A 35 -1.38 -15.66 14.79
C ASN A 35 -2.38 -14.54 14.43
N ASN A 36 -3.67 -14.89 14.35
CA ASN A 36 -4.73 -14.00 13.88
C ASN A 36 -4.79 -12.66 14.67
N ASN A 37 -4.51 -12.68 15.97
CA ASN A 37 -4.55 -11.49 16.81
C ASN A 37 -3.54 -10.42 16.35
N ASN A 38 -2.40 -10.82 15.80
CA ASN A 38 -1.39 -9.88 15.34
C ASN A 38 -1.73 -9.26 13.98
N ILE A 39 -2.46 -9.98 13.13
CA ILE A 39 -3.01 -9.44 11.88
C ILE A 39 -4.11 -8.41 12.20
N GLU A 40 -5.01 -8.70 13.14
CA GLU A 40 -6.05 -7.76 13.57
C GLU A 40 -5.47 -6.44 14.14
N ASN A 41 -4.36 -6.52 14.86
CA ASN A 41 -3.65 -5.33 15.36
C ASN A 41 -3.13 -4.47 14.21
N ILE A 42 -2.56 -5.08 13.16
CA ILE A 42 -2.08 -4.36 11.98
C ILE A 42 -3.25 -3.74 11.22
N LEU A 43 -4.34 -4.48 11.02
CA LEU A 43 -5.55 -3.95 10.39
C LEU A 43 -6.06 -2.73 11.15
N SER A 44 -6.10 -2.81 12.49
CA SER A 44 -6.52 -1.70 13.33
C SER A 44 -5.59 -0.48 13.18
N GLU A 45 -4.27 -0.68 13.15
CA GLU A 45 -3.30 0.41 12.96
C GLU A 45 -3.44 1.07 11.58
N ILE A 46 -3.64 0.27 10.52
CA ILE A 46 -3.85 0.77 9.17
C ILE A 46 -5.18 1.52 9.10
N ILE A 47 -6.31 0.89 9.47
CA ILE A 47 -7.67 1.45 9.34
C ILE A 47 -7.87 2.69 10.22
N ASN A 48 -7.21 2.77 11.39
CA ASN A 48 -7.28 3.96 12.26
C ASN A 48 -6.78 5.25 11.57
N ASN A 49 -6.11 5.17 10.41
CA ASN A 49 -5.77 6.31 9.57
C ASN A 49 -6.93 6.81 8.66
N ASN A 50 -8.17 6.41 8.95
CA ASN A 50 -9.45 6.76 8.31
C ASN A 50 -9.67 6.11 6.93
N ASP A 51 -10.81 5.42 6.77
CA ASP A 51 -11.18 4.60 5.61
C ASP A 51 -11.22 5.40 4.28
N GLN A 52 -11.67 6.67 4.34
CA GLN A 52 -11.66 7.56 3.18
C GLN A 52 -10.24 7.91 2.69
N ASN A 53 -9.23 7.83 3.55
CA ASN A 53 -7.84 8.01 3.15
C ASN A 53 -7.28 6.73 2.53
N MET A 54 -7.72 5.56 3.00
CA MET A 54 -7.27 4.26 2.48
C MET A 54 -7.68 4.02 1.03
N GLY A 55 -8.91 4.40 0.66
CA GLY A 55 -9.35 4.32 -0.74
C GLY A 55 -8.49 5.18 -1.68
N LYS A 56 -8.07 6.37 -1.23
CA LYS A 56 -7.16 7.25 -2.00
C LYS A 56 -5.75 6.68 -2.07
N ILE A 57 -5.23 6.13 -0.98
CA ILE A 57 -3.93 5.44 -0.97
C ILE A 57 -3.94 4.28 -1.98
N LEU A 58 -5.02 3.50 -2.02
CA LEU A 58 -5.20 2.42 -3.00
C LEU A 58 -5.19 2.93 -4.44
N GLU A 59 -5.91 4.01 -4.71
CA GLU A 59 -5.96 4.62 -6.04
C GLU A 59 -4.58 5.17 -6.47
N LEU A 60 -3.87 5.84 -5.55
CA LEU A 60 -2.51 6.32 -5.79
C LEU A 60 -1.54 5.17 -6.11
N MET A 61 -1.59 4.07 -5.33
CA MET A 61 -0.74 2.89 -5.59
C MET A 61 -1.05 2.24 -6.95
N LYS A 62 -2.32 2.17 -7.37
CA LYS A 62 -2.72 1.56 -8.66
C LYS A 62 -2.31 2.40 -9.87
N ASN A 63 -2.29 3.72 -9.71
CA ASN A 63 -2.00 4.66 -10.79
C ASN A 63 -0.51 5.08 -10.82
N TYR A 64 0.33 4.49 -9.97
CA TYR A 64 1.75 4.82 -9.89
C TYR A 64 2.48 4.29 -11.13
N GLU A 65 2.81 5.19 -12.06
CA GLU A 65 3.39 4.87 -13.38
C GLU A 65 4.79 4.24 -13.30
N GLU A 66 5.54 4.53 -12.25
CA GLU A 66 6.88 3.98 -12.05
C GLU A 66 6.80 2.67 -11.26
N ASN A 67 6.86 1.51 -11.93
CA ASN A 67 6.97 0.18 -11.32
C ASN A 67 5.62 -0.45 -10.89
N GLU A 68 4.92 -1.01 -11.86
CA GLU A 68 3.61 -1.71 -11.74
C GLU A 68 3.52 -2.70 -10.57
N ASN A 69 4.64 -3.24 -10.10
CA ASN A 69 4.67 -4.29 -9.10
C ASN A 69 5.07 -3.81 -7.69
N LEU A 70 5.53 -2.57 -7.52
CA LEU A 70 6.10 -2.09 -6.25
C LEU A 70 5.10 -2.21 -5.08
N PHE A 71 3.82 -1.97 -5.38
CA PHE A 71 2.74 -1.98 -4.39
C PHE A 71 1.83 -3.20 -4.52
N SER A 72 2.12 -4.12 -5.43
CA SER A 72 1.25 -5.28 -5.73
C SER A 72 0.90 -6.10 -4.49
N SER A 73 1.87 -6.34 -3.60
CA SER A 73 1.64 -7.03 -2.31
C SER A 73 0.70 -6.26 -1.38
N ILE A 74 0.83 -4.93 -1.32
CA ILE A 74 -0.01 -4.07 -0.46
C ILE A 74 -1.43 -3.97 -1.04
N ILE A 75 -1.55 -3.84 -2.36
CA ILE A 75 -2.82 -3.85 -3.09
C ILE A 75 -3.55 -5.17 -2.84
N GLY A 76 -2.83 -6.30 -2.91
CA GLY A 76 -3.41 -7.62 -2.61
C GLY A 76 -3.96 -7.72 -1.20
N PHE A 77 -3.23 -7.16 -0.22
CA PHE A 77 -3.66 -7.09 1.17
C PHE A 77 -4.93 -6.24 1.35
N PHE A 78 -5.02 -5.10 0.64
CA PHE A 78 -6.21 -4.25 0.69
C PHE A 78 -7.46 -4.98 0.18
N TYR A 79 -7.39 -5.65 -0.97
CA TYR A 79 -8.53 -6.42 -1.49
C TYR A 79 -8.85 -7.66 -0.65
N GLN A 80 -7.85 -8.29 -0.01
CA GLN A 80 -8.09 -9.45 0.86
C GLN A 80 -8.94 -9.08 2.08
N TYR A 81 -8.70 -7.89 2.66
CA TYR A 81 -9.32 -7.46 3.92
C TYR A 81 -10.35 -6.33 3.77
N GLY A 82 -10.57 -5.82 2.55
CA GLY A 82 -11.54 -4.76 2.27
C GLY A 82 -11.13 -3.41 2.87
N ILE A 83 -9.86 -3.04 2.72
CA ILE A 83 -9.31 -1.80 3.28
C ILE A 83 -9.46 -0.69 2.22
N GLY A 84 -10.35 0.28 2.46
CA GLY A 84 -10.64 1.33 1.48
C GLY A 84 -11.29 0.83 0.18
N CYS A 85 -11.71 -0.44 0.13
CA CYS A 85 -12.38 -1.08 -1.00
C CYS A 85 -13.25 -2.26 -0.53
N GLU A 86 -14.05 -2.83 -1.43
CA GLU A 86 -14.74 -4.09 -1.17
C GLU A 86 -13.75 -5.27 -1.19
N VAL A 87 -14.06 -6.31 -0.41
CA VAL A 87 -13.27 -7.54 -0.42
C VAL A 87 -13.37 -8.21 -1.80
N ASP A 88 -12.24 -8.38 -2.47
CA ASP A 88 -12.14 -9.09 -3.75
C ASP A 88 -10.97 -10.07 -3.74
N LYS A 89 -11.29 -11.36 -3.59
CA LYS A 89 -10.28 -12.43 -3.49
C LYS A 89 -9.54 -12.67 -4.81
N ASN A 90 -10.17 -12.38 -5.95
CA ASN A 90 -9.54 -12.58 -7.25
C ASN A 90 -8.52 -11.48 -7.50
N MET A 91 -8.90 -10.22 -7.27
CA MET A 91 -7.97 -9.10 -7.35
C MET A 91 -6.84 -9.23 -6.33
N ALA A 92 -7.12 -9.73 -5.12
CA ALA A 92 -6.09 -10.03 -4.14
C ALA A 92 -5.06 -11.04 -4.67
N LEU A 93 -5.55 -12.17 -5.21
CA LEU A 93 -4.69 -13.22 -5.77
C LEU A 93 -3.87 -12.72 -6.96
N GLU A 94 -4.49 -12.01 -7.90
CA GLU A 94 -3.80 -11.42 -9.05
C GLU A 94 -2.68 -10.48 -8.61
N SER A 95 -2.97 -9.61 -7.64
CA SER A 95 -1.96 -8.69 -7.09
C SER A 95 -0.80 -9.44 -6.44
N TYR A 96 -1.07 -10.49 -5.67
CA TYR A 96 0.00 -11.30 -5.07
C TYR A 96 0.84 -12.08 -6.09
N LEU A 97 0.30 -12.39 -7.27
CA LEU A 97 1.03 -13.05 -8.34
C LEU A 97 1.94 -12.10 -9.13
N LEU A 98 1.75 -10.79 -9.00
CA LEU A 98 2.60 -9.75 -9.60
C LEU A 98 3.81 -9.38 -8.72
N ALA A 99 3.80 -9.78 -7.45
CA ALA A 99 4.81 -9.45 -6.45
C ALA A 99 6.13 -10.21 -6.60
#